data_AF-L5NTI1-F1
#
_entry.id   AF-L5NTI1-F1
#
_cell.length_a   1.000
_cell.length_b   1.000
_cell.length_c   1.000
_cell.angle_alpha   90.00
_cell.angle_beta   90.00
_cell.angle_gamma   90.00
#
_symmetry.space_group_name_H-M   'P 1'
#
loop_
_entity.id
_entity.type
_entity.pdbx_description
1 polymer ?
#
loop_
_entity_poly.entity_id
_entity_poly.type
_entity_poly.pdbx_seq_one_letter_code
_entity_poly.pdbx_strand_id
1 'polypeptide(L)'
;MGLASFLGAIDTASRSLSVVNRSAPDPVQRMLETTFADQPVDVDELSDDARGDDVVVLTEQTAEGHEVVATSPLEEVMNSVLLVNSDLYKTGQAKLDEFELPSVLTRLDDVPFSLRGYPESDKEKLLLVAISRYIERHAWRAGNGRLRSSFQRLSRIEDERGTRAVYKKVASTDVQTHIYGIPDWSPPTNSNLVTHGGYTDDFYDSWFVVYTPPEDESVEAEPGDRTAASDERLDDVEPDQPVALLALETEPKRWEGYWTFRPSLVSDIDRYISRNM
;
A
#
# COMPACT_ATOMS: atom_id res chain seq x y z
N MET A 1 6.90 20.87 12.37
CA MET A 1 7.02 19.40 12.40
C MET A 1 6.37 18.94 11.11
N GLY A 2 7.09 18.18 10.28
CA GLY A 2 6.64 17.75 8.94
C GLY A 2 6.15 16.30 8.93
N LEU A 3 5.68 15.80 7.78
CA LEU A 3 5.40 14.37 7.61
C LEU A 3 6.61 13.48 7.95
N ALA A 4 7.83 13.99 7.76
CA ALA A 4 9.07 13.29 8.10
C ALA A 4 9.16 12.81 9.55
N SER A 5 8.43 13.45 10.48
CA SER A 5 8.39 13.01 11.88
C SER A 5 7.76 11.62 12.08
N PHE A 6 6.97 11.14 11.11
CA PHE A 6 6.32 9.83 11.16
C PHE A 6 7.19 8.69 10.62
N LEU A 7 8.29 8.98 9.91
CA LEU A 7 9.17 7.93 9.36
C LEU A 7 9.82 7.07 10.46
N GLY A 8 10.07 7.65 11.63
CA GLY A 8 10.65 6.93 12.79
C GLY A 8 9.62 6.37 13.78
N ALA A 9 8.33 6.31 13.42
CA ALA A 9 7.24 5.95 14.34
C ALA A 9 7.01 4.43 14.49
N ILE A 10 7.73 3.60 13.74
CA ILE A 10 7.52 2.15 13.69
C ILE A 10 8.75 1.41 14.20
N ASP A 11 8.50 0.42 15.06
CA ASP A 11 9.47 -0.58 15.45
C ASP A 11 9.48 -1.68 14.39
N THR A 12 10.61 -1.86 13.71
CA THR A 12 10.74 -2.81 12.60
C THR A 12 10.58 -4.24 13.08
N ALA A 13 9.56 -4.94 12.55
CA ALA A 13 9.46 -6.38 12.68
C ALA A 13 10.55 -7.07 11.85
N SER A 14 11.21 -8.07 12.42
CA SER A 14 12.21 -8.88 11.70
C SER A 14 11.49 -9.92 10.86
N ARG A 15 11.31 -9.64 9.57
CA ARG A 15 10.60 -10.51 8.63
C ARG A 15 11.51 -11.10 7.57
N SER A 16 11.15 -12.26 7.06
CA SER A 16 11.87 -12.94 5.98
C SER A 16 10.89 -13.47 4.94
N LEU A 17 11.24 -13.33 3.66
CA LEU A 17 10.53 -13.85 2.51
C LEU A 17 11.28 -15.05 1.93
N SER A 18 10.67 -16.22 2.03
CA SER A 18 11.25 -17.44 1.46
C SER A 18 10.46 -17.89 0.22
N VAL A 19 11.15 -18.10 -0.89
CA VAL A 19 10.57 -18.76 -2.08
C VAL A 19 10.73 -20.26 -1.91
N VAL A 20 9.62 -20.97 -1.79
CA VAL A 20 9.55 -22.40 -1.51
C VAL A 20 9.35 -23.19 -2.80
N ASN A 21 10.17 -24.23 -2.98
CA ASN A 21 10.08 -25.18 -4.11
C ASN A 21 10.00 -24.46 -5.47
N ARG A 22 10.90 -23.50 -5.69
CA ARG A 22 10.91 -22.66 -6.90
C ARG A 22 11.18 -23.50 -8.15
N SER A 23 10.24 -23.46 -9.10
CA SER A 23 10.42 -23.96 -10.46
C SER A 23 10.72 -22.83 -11.46
N ALA A 24 10.39 -21.58 -11.10
CA ALA A 24 10.66 -20.41 -11.91
C ALA A 24 12.17 -20.16 -12.15
N PRO A 25 12.59 -19.49 -13.25
CA PRO A 25 14.01 -19.26 -13.57
C PRO A 25 14.76 -18.37 -12.55
N ASP A 26 16.09 -18.57 -12.41
CA ASP A 26 16.95 -17.80 -11.47
C ASP A 26 16.86 -16.27 -11.53
N PRO A 27 16.58 -15.63 -12.70
CA PRO A 27 16.29 -14.20 -12.71
C PRO A 27 15.15 -13.78 -11.79
N VAL A 28 14.14 -14.63 -11.55
CA VAL A 28 13.00 -14.31 -10.68
C VAL A 28 13.44 -14.13 -9.24
N GLN A 29 14.23 -15.06 -8.72
CA GLN A 29 14.79 -14.98 -7.37
C GLN A 29 15.63 -13.70 -7.20
N ARG A 30 16.53 -13.42 -8.14
CA ARG A 30 17.36 -12.21 -8.12
C ARG A 30 16.54 -10.91 -8.16
N MET A 31 15.40 -10.92 -8.85
CA MET A 31 14.51 -9.77 -8.90
C MET A 31 13.82 -9.52 -7.56
N LEU A 32 13.42 -10.56 -6.83
CA LEU A 32 12.90 -10.44 -5.46
C LEU A 32 13.99 -9.91 -4.52
N GLU A 33 15.17 -10.54 -4.52
CA GLU A 33 16.32 -10.09 -3.72
C GLU A 33 16.65 -8.63 -3.97
N THR A 34 16.67 -8.20 -5.24
CA THR A 34 16.94 -6.79 -5.60
C THR A 34 15.86 -5.85 -5.11
N THR A 35 14.59 -6.26 -5.17
CA THR A 35 13.45 -5.42 -4.76
C THR A 35 13.48 -5.14 -3.25
N PHE A 36 13.95 -6.10 -2.45
CA PHE A 36 13.99 -6.02 -1.00
C PHE A 36 15.39 -5.78 -0.41
N ALA A 37 16.43 -5.62 -1.24
CA ALA A 37 17.83 -5.53 -0.80
C ALA A 37 18.12 -4.38 0.19
N ASP A 38 17.41 -3.25 0.08
CA ASP A 38 17.56 -2.09 0.96
C ASP A 38 16.45 -2.03 2.04
N GLN A 39 15.74 -3.13 2.25
CA GLN A 39 14.67 -3.27 3.22
C GLN A 39 15.13 -4.26 4.30
N PRO A 40 14.64 -4.17 5.54
CA PRO A 40 14.98 -5.11 6.61
C PRO A 40 14.18 -6.41 6.46
N VAL A 41 14.24 -7.01 5.26
CA VAL A 41 13.57 -8.25 4.89
C VAL A 41 14.59 -9.18 4.25
N ASP A 42 14.89 -10.29 4.91
CA ASP A 42 15.76 -11.31 4.34
C ASP A 42 15.00 -12.07 3.24
N VAL A 43 15.61 -12.24 2.07
CA VAL A 43 15.02 -13.01 0.96
C VAL A 43 15.86 -14.25 0.70
N ASP A 44 15.25 -15.42 0.77
CA ASP A 44 15.92 -16.71 0.59
C ASP A 44 15.08 -17.72 -0.21
N GLU A 45 15.68 -18.86 -0.53
CA GLU A 45 15.03 -19.97 -1.22
C GLU A 45 15.10 -21.22 -0.36
N LEU A 46 13.99 -21.94 -0.24
CA LEU A 46 13.86 -23.13 0.59
C LEU A 46 13.22 -24.28 -0.19
N SER A 47 13.58 -25.51 0.18
CA SER A 47 12.88 -26.72 -0.27
C SER A 47 12.10 -27.31 0.89
N ASP A 48 10.81 -27.55 0.68
CA ASP A 48 9.90 -28.07 1.71
C ASP A 48 8.83 -28.97 1.08
N ASP A 49 8.99 -30.29 1.25
CA ASP A 49 8.07 -31.31 0.70
C ASP A 49 6.62 -31.18 1.23
N ALA A 50 6.39 -30.47 2.34
CA ALA A 50 5.06 -30.25 2.89
C ALA A 50 4.31 -29.07 2.24
N ARG A 51 5.00 -28.25 1.45
CA ARG A 51 4.45 -27.08 0.77
C ARG A 51 4.39 -27.29 -0.75
N GLY A 52 3.53 -26.52 -1.40
CA GLY A 52 3.42 -26.53 -2.87
C GLY A 52 4.63 -25.91 -3.56
N ASP A 53 4.68 -26.09 -4.87
CA ASP A 53 5.69 -25.46 -5.75
C ASP A 53 5.39 -23.98 -5.97
N ASP A 54 6.45 -23.18 -6.14
CA ASP A 54 6.37 -21.74 -6.45
C ASP A 54 5.50 -20.95 -5.47
N VAL A 55 5.77 -21.12 -4.18
CA VAL A 55 5.07 -20.43 -3.09
C VAL A 55 6.02 -19.45 -2.40
N VAL A 56 5.57 -18.23 -2.16
CA VAL A 56 6.30 -17.25 -1.33
C VAL A 56 5.70 -17.27 0.07
N VAL A 57 6.55 -17.48 1.07
CA VAL A 57 6.17 -17.50 2.48
C VAL A 57 6.80 -16.32 3.19
N LEU A 58 5.97 -15.51 3.84
CA LEU A 58 6.44 -14.47 4.75
C LEU A 58 6.48 -15.03 6.16
N THR A 59 7.62 -14.91 6.82
CA THR A 59 7.79 -15.30 8.22
C THR A 59 8.23 -14.11 9.06
N GLU A 60 7.91 -14.17 10.35
CA GLU A 60 8.34 -13.19 11.35
C GLU A 60 9.05 -13.90 12.50
N GLN A 61 10.16 -13.34 12.96
CA GLN A 61 10.87 -13.83 14.13
C GLN A 61 10.11 -13.44 15.41
N THR A 62 9.64 -14.45 16.13
CA THR A 62 9.02 -14.31 17.46
C THR A 62 9.93 -14.89 18.55
N ALA A 63 9.52 -14.77 19.81
CA ALA A 63 10.23 -15.39 20.93
C ALA A 63 10.23 -16.93 20.86
N GLU A 64 9.30 -17.53 20.11
CA GLU A 64 9.08 -18.98 20.03
C GLU A 64 9.71 -19.60 18.77
N GLY A 65 10.19 -18.77 17.82
CA GLY A 65 10.79 -19.21 16.57
C GLY A 65 10.37 -18.31 15.40
N HIS A 66 10.31 -18.88 14.19
CA HIS A 66 9.74 -18.18 13.03
C HIS A 66 8.27 -18.58 12.90
N GLU A 67 7.38 -17.60 12.88
CA GLU A 67 5.95 -17.80 12.61
C GLU A 67 5.63 -17.42 11.17
N VAL A 68 4.76 -18.20 10.51
CA VAL A 68 4.28 -17.87 9.16
C VAL A 68 3.21 -16.79 9.29
N VAL A 69 3.48 -15.62 8.70
CA VAL A 69 2.55 -14.47 8.72
C VAL A 69 1.62 -14.51 7.52
N ALA A 70 2.14 -14.87 6.34
CA ALA A 70 1.38 -14.90 5.10
C ALA A 70 2.00 -15.86 4.09
N THR A 71 1.20 -16.26 3.11
CA THR A 71 1.64 -17.09 2.00
C THR A 71 0.95 -16.62 0.72
N SER A 72 1.67 -16.60 -0.39
CA SER A 72 1.11 -16.23 -1.69
C SER A 72 1.76 -17.04 -2.82
N PRO A 73 1.04 -17.31 -3.91
CA PRO A 73 1.66 -17.85 -5.11
C PRO A 73 2.75 -16.91 -5.64
N LEU A 74 3.91 -17.45 -6.02
CA LEU A 74 5.01 -16.67 -6.61
C LEU A 74 4.57 -15.90 -7.84
N GLU A 75 3.71 -16.50 -8.67
CA GLU A 75 3.15 -15.86 -9.86
C GLU A 75 2.39 -14.57 -9.52
N GLU A 76 1.62 -14.54 -8.43
CA GLU A 76 0.88 -13.35 -8.01
C GLU A 76 1.83 -12.24 -7.53
N VAL A 77 2.86 -12.59 -6.77
CA VAL A 77 3.92 -11.64 -6.36
C VAL A 77 4.64 -11.08 -7.57
N MET A 78 5.00 -11.95 -8.53
CA MET A 78 5.65 -11.55 -9.78
C MET A 78 4.78 -10.59 -10.59
N ASN A 79 3.50 -10.92 -10.76
CA ASN A 79 2.54 -10.13 -11.54
C ASN A 79 2.09 -8.84 -10.82
N SER A 80 2.43 -8.66 -9.54
CA SER A 80 2.10 -7.45 -8.78
C SER A 80 3.22 -6.41 -8.81
N VAL A 81 4.49 -6.82 -8.63
CA VAL A 81 5.61 -5.86 -8.49
C VAL A 81 6.81 -6.10 -9.41
N LEU A 82 7.01 -7.33 -9.92
CA LEU A 82 8.25 -7.68 -10.65
C LEU A 82 8.12 -7.60 -12.17
N LEU A 83 7.00 -8.09 -12.70
CA LEU A 83 6.73 -8.20 -14.14
C LEU A 83 5.77 -7.12 -14.65
N VAL A 84 5.30 -6.23 -13.77
CA VAL A 84 4.41 -5.14 -14.16
C VAL A 84 5.20 -4.06 -14.86
N ASN A 85 4.74 -3.67 -16.05
CA ASN A 85 5.15 -2.41 -16.64
C ASN A 85 4.38 -1.28 -15.96
N SER A 86 5.05 -0.19 -15.59
CA SER A 86 4.39 0.99 -14.98
C SER A 86 3.19 1.50 -15.79
N ASP A 87 3.20 1.25 -17.10
CA ASP A 87 2.13 1.63 -18.02
C ASP A 87 0.79 0.92 -17.73
N LEU A 88 0.80 -0.25 -17.09
CA LEU A 88 -0.41 -0.97 -16.69
C LEU A 88 -1.31 -0.07 -15.81
N TYR A 89 -0.69 0.61 -14.84
CA TYR A 89 -1.39 1.51 -13.92
C TYR A 89 -1.72 2.86 -14.56
N LYS A 90 -0.82 3.40 -15.40
CA LYS A 90 -1.07 4.67 -16.10
C LYS A 90 -2.22 4.59 -17.10
N THR A 91 -2.33 3.47 -17.81
CA THR A 91 -3.31 3.28 -18.89
C THR A 91 -4.67 2.83 -18.38
N GLY A 92 -4.79 2.41 -17.11
CA GLY A 92 -6.04 1.94 -16.53
C GLY A 92 -6.44 0.54 -17.00
N GLN A 93 -5.47 -0.25 -17.47
CA GLN A 93 -5.70 -1.64 -17.88
C GLN A 93 -5.98 -2.55 -16.67
N ALA A 94 -5.37 -2.25 -15.52
CA ALA A 94 -5.76 -2.87 -14.25
C ALA A 94 -7.07 -2.24 -13.75
N LYS A 95 -8.16 -3.01 -13.74
CA LYS A 95 -9.43 -2.54 -13.18
C LYS A 95 -9.36 -2.56 -11.65
N LEU A 96 -9.88 -1.51 -11.01
CA LEU A 96 -9.86 -1.37 -9.55
C LEU A 96 -10.55 -2.54 -8.83
N ASP A 97 -11.63 -3.08 -9.39
CA ASP A 97 -12.37 -4.21 -8.80
C ASP A 97 -11.59 -5.52 -8.81
N GLU A 98 -10.75 -5.74 -9.83
CA GLU A 98 -10.00 -6.96 -10.05
C GLU A 98 -8.63 -6.97 -9.34
N PHE A 99 -8.13 -5.79 -8.94
CA PHE A 99 -6.82 -5.68 -8.30
C PHE A 99 -6.80 -6.33 -6.92
N GLU A 100 -5.85 -7.23 -6.67
CA GLU A 100 -5.55 -7.78 -5.34
C GLU A 100 -4.04 -7.66 -5.11
N LEU A 101 -3.65 -7.28 -3.89
CA LEU A 101 -2.26 -7.31 -3.48
C LEU A 101 -1.99 -8.68 -2.83
N PRO A 102 -0.95 -9.42 -3.27
CA PRO A 102 -0.59 -10.70 -2.66
C PRO A 102 -0.44 -10.57 -1.13
N SER A 103 -0.97 -11.52 -0.37
CA SER A 103 -0.96 -11.49 1.09
C SER A 103 0.43 -11.25 1.69
N VAL A 104 1.49 -11.83 1.11
CA VAL A 104 2.87 -11.58 1.56
C VAL A 104 3.30 -10.12 1.39
N LEU A 105 2.82 -9.43 0.36
CA LEU A 105 3.08 -7.99 0.18
C LEU A 105 2.16 -7.16 1.06
N THR A 106 0.89 -7.54 1.25
CA THR A 106 -0.01 -6.83 2.18
C THR A 106 0.53 -6.87 3.61
N ARG A 107 1.05 -8.03 4.02
CA ARG A 107 1.59 -8.30 5.37
C ARG A 107 3.06 -7.92 5.55
N LEU A 108 3.65 -7.15 4.64
CA LEU A 108 4.89 -6.41 4.91
C LEU A 108 4.60 -5.03 5.55
N ASP A 109 3.39 -4.82 6.07
CA ASP A 109 3.02 -3.62 6.83
C ASP A 109 3.91 -3.45 8.06
N ASP A 110 4.20 -2.21 8.44
CA ASP A 110 5.16 -1.87 9.50
C ASP A 110 6.62 -2.28 9.21
N VAL A 111 6.95 -2.61 7.95
CA VAL A 111 8.33 -2.76 7.49
C VAL A 111 8.75 -1.51 6.73
N PRO A 112 9.79 -0.77 7.18
CA PRO A 112 10.28 0.38 6.45
C PRO A 112 10.98 -0.06 5.15
N PHE A 113 10.81 0.72 4.10
CA PHE A 113 11.49 0.51 2.82
C PHE A 113 12.32 1.73 2.43
N SER A 114 13.34 1.48 1.61
CA SER A 114 14.07 2.47 0.83
C SER A 114 13.98 2.09 -0.64
N LEU A 115 13.41 2.95 -1.48
CA LEU A 115 13.15 2.70 -2.90
C LEU A 115 13.86 3.71 -3.79
N ARG A 116 14.39 3.23 -4.90
CA ARG A 116 15.08 4.02 -5.92
C ARG A 116 14.21 4.24 -7.15
N GLY A 117 14.32 5.41 -7.76
CA GLY A 117 13.74 5.72 -9.06
C GLY A 117 14.76 5.72 -10.19
N TYR A 118 14.27 5.85 -11.42
CA TYR A 118 15.10 5.89 -12.63
C TYR A 118 16.19 6.98 -12.55
N PRO A 119 17.46 6.70 -12.88
CA PRO A 119 17.93 5.53 -13.62
C PRO A 119 18.43 4.38 -12.75
N GLU A 120 18.42 4.52 -11.43
CA GLU A 120 18.92 3.46 -10.54
C GLU A 120 17.97 2.25 -10.52
N SER A 121 16.66 2.49 -10.59
CA SER A 121 15.65 1.43 -10.66
C SER A 121 14.37 1.89 -11.37
N ASP A 122 13.85 1.04 -12.24
CA ASP A 122 12.56 1.24 -12.93
C ASP A 122 11.40 0.52 -12.23
N LYS A 123 11.70 -0.30 -11.21
CA LYS A 123 10.75 -1.26 -10.62
C LYS A 123 10.44 -1.01 -9.15
N GLU A 124 11.39 -0.51 -8.36
CA GLU A 124 11.20 -0.35 -6.91
C GLU A 124 9.98 0.52 -6.57
N LYS A 125 9.77 1.63 -7.30
CA LYS A 125 8.58 2.49 -7.11
C LYS A 125 7.24 1.81 -7.44
N LEU A 126 7.23 0.66 -8.14
CA LEU A 126 5.99 -0.07 -8.41
C LEU A 126 5.34 -0.58 -7.12
N LEU A 127 6.13 -0.82 -6.07
CA LEU A 127 5.61 -1.17 -4.75
C LEU A 127 4.68 -0.07 -4.21
N LEU A 128 5.09 1.21 -4.30
CA LEU A 128 4.24 2.34 -3.90
C LEU A 128 2.94 2.38 -4.68
N VAL A 129 2.99 2.13 -5.99
CA VAL A 129 1.80 2.12 -6.85
C VAL A 129 0.87 0.95 -6.50
N ALA A 130 1.42 -0.24 -6.27
CA ALA A 130 0.65 -1.43 -5.91
C ALA A 130 -0.07 -1.25 -4.57
N ILE A 131 0.63 -0.74 -3.54
CA ILE A 131 0.04 -0.46 -2.23
C ILE A 131 -0.99 0.67 -2.32
N SER A 132 -0.69 1.73 -3.08
CA SER A 132 -1.67 2.81 -3.32
C SER A 132 -2.96 2.25 -3.92
N ARG A 133 -2.84 1.37 -4.93
CA ARG A 133 -4.00 0.76 -5.58
C ARG A 133 -4.77 -0.18 -4.65
N TYR A 134 -4.06 -0.88 -3.78
CA TYR A 134 -4.65 -1.69 -2.72
C TYR A 134 -5.50 -0.80 -1.79
N ILE A 135 -4.96 0.31 -1.28
CA ILE A 135 -5.68 1.21 -0.36
C ILE A 135 -6.87 1.91 -1.04
N GLU A 136 -6.71 2.36 -2.29
CA GLU A 136 -7.81 2.97 -3.05
C GLU A 136 -8.97 1.99 -3.27
N ARG A 137 -8.63 0.73 -3.53
CA ARG A 137 -9.62 -0.33 -3.66
C ARG A 137 -10.27 -0.66 -2.33
N HIS A 138 -9.48 -0.72 -1.26
CA HIS A 138 -9.95 -0.90 0.11
C HIS A 138 -11.01 0.15 0.45
N ALA A 139 -10.71 1.42 0.22
CA ALA A 139 -11.66 2.52 0.40
C ALA A 139 -12.91 2.36 -0.49
N TRP A 140 -12.74 2.00 -1.77
CA TRP A 140 -13.87 1.77 -2.67
C TRP A 140 -14.78 0.62 -2.22
N ARG A 141 -14.21 -0.46 -1.68
CA ARG A 141 -14.95 -1.61 -1.13
C ARG A 141 -15.70 -1.25 0.15
N ALA A 142 -15.08 -0.48 1.05
CA ALA A 142 -15.74 0.04 2.24
C ALA A 142 -16.94 0.93 1.89
N GLY A 143 -16.82 1.72 0.81
CA GLY A 143 -17.90 2.49 0.24
C GLY A 143 -18.26 3.77 1.01
N ASN A 144 -17.68 3.98 2.19
CA ASN A 144 -17.78 5.19 3.00
C ASN A 144 -16.44 5.49 3.70
N GLY A 145 -16.39 6.58 4.48
CA GLY A 145 -15.18 7.02 5.19
C GLY A 145 -14.43 8.07 4.38
N ARG A 146 -13.10 8.08 4.47
CA ARG A 146 -12.27 9.11 3.86
C ARG A 146 -10.96 8.57 3.32
N LEU A 147 -10.68 8.93 2.08
CA LEU A 147 -9.43 8.66 1.38
C LEU A 147 -8.67 9.97 1.14
N ARG A 148 -7.41 10.04 1.55
CA ARG A 148 -6.49 11.17 1.31
C ARG A 148 -5.30 10.70 0.49
N SER A 149 -5.03 11.36 -0.62
CA SER A 149 -3.93 10.95 -1.51
C SER A 149 -3.09 12.13 -2.00
N SER A 150 -1.76 12.03 -1.90
CA SER A 150 -0.84 12.99 -2.50
C SER A 150 -0.52 12.64 -3.95
N PHE A 151 -0.50 13.66 -4.79
CA PHE A 151 -0.14 13.55 -6.21
C PHE A 151 1.15 14.30 -6.55
N GLN A 152 1.76 15.01 -5.59
CA GLN A 152 2.78 16.06 -5.78
C GLN A 152 2.32 17.25 -6.66
N ARG A 153 1.63 16.99 -7.78
CA ARG A 153 0.98 17.97 -8.66
C ARG A 153 -0.44 17.53 -8.95
N LEU A 154 -1.41 18.41 -8.76
CA LEU A 154 -2.82 18.06 -8.97
C LEU A 154 -3.10 17.69 -10.45
N SER A 155 -2.37 18.27 -11.40
CA SER A 155 -2.48 17.97 -12.84
C SER A 155 -2.23 16.51 -13.20
N ARG A 156 -1.48 15.76 -12.39
CA ARG A 156 -1.19 14.33 -12.66
C ARG A 156 -2.43 13.46 -12.73
N ILE A 157 -3.52 13.87 -12.09
CA ILE A 157 -4.80 13.17 -12.19
C ILE A 157 -5.36 13.16 -13.61
N GLU A 158 -5.01 14.13 -14.46
CA GLU A 158 -5.43 14.19 -15.87
C GLU A 158 -4.43 13.52 -16.81
N ASP A 159 -3.14 13.54 -16.47
CA ASP A 159 -2.07 12.94 -17.29
C ASP A 159 -2.17 11.41 -17.34
N GLU A 160 -2.72 10.79 -16.30
CA GLU A 160 -2.81 9.35 -16.14
C GLU A 160 -4.27 8.85 -16.16
N ARG A 161 -4.67 8.27 -17.31
CA ARG A 161 -6.05 7.79 -17.52
C ARG A 161 -6.49 6.78 -16.47
N GLY A 162 -5.60 5.87 -16.05
CA GLY A 162 -5.88 4.86 -15.04
C GLY A 162 -6.12 5.47 -13.67
N THR A 163 -5.25 6.39 -13.26
CA THR A 163 -5.40 7.14 -12.01
C THR A 163 -6.72 7.92 -12.00
N ARG A 164 -7.04 8.66 -13.06
CA ARG A 164 -8.34 9.34 -13.19
C ARG A 164 -9.53 8.41 -13.03
N ALA A 165 -9.48 7.24 -13.68
CA ALA A 165 -10.57 6.27 -13.65
C ALA A 165 -10.81 5.72 -12.24
N VAL A 166 -9.74 5.46 -11.49
CA VAL A 166 -9.85 5.00 -10.10
C VAL A 166 -10.45 6.06 -9.20
N TYR A 167 -9.95 7.30 -9.21
CA TYR A 167 -10.49 8.35 -8.33
C TYR A 167 -11.94 8.70 -8.68
N LYS A 168 -12.33 8.61 -9.96
CA LYS A 168 -13.73 8.73 -10.36
C LYS A 168 -14.60 7.60 -9.79
N LYS A 169 -14.06 6.37 -9.72
CA LYS A 169 -14.78 5.21 -9.19
C LYS A 169 -14.92 5.29 -7.66
N VAL A 170 -13.84 5.63 -6.94
CA VAL A 170 -13.88 5.84 -5.49
C VAL A 170 -14.86 6.97 -5.15
N ALA A 171 -14.74 8.14 -5.81
CA ALA A 171 -15.59 9.30 -5.55
C ALA A 171 -17.05 9.15 -6.04
N SER A 172 -17.41 8.01 -6.63
CA SER A 172 -18.80 7.64 -6.94
C SER A 172 -19.52 6.91 -5.81
N THR A 173 -18.79 6.59 -4.73
CA THR A 173 -19.30 6.06 -3.46
C THR A 173 -19.43 7.19 -2.43
N ASP A 174 -19.76 6.87 -1.18
CA ASP A 174 -19.83 7.84 -0.07
C ASP A 174 -18.46 8.12 0.57
N VAL A 175 -17.37 7.61 0.00
CA VAL A 175 -15.99 7.92 0.41
C VAL A 175 -15.63 9.38 0.09
N GLN A 176 -15.36 10.18 1.12
CA GLN A 176 -14.83 11.53 0.95
C GLN A 176 -13.40 11.45 0.39
N THR A 177 -13.24 11.82 -0.88
CA THR A 177 -11.98 11.68 -1.61
C THR A 177 -11.23 13.01 -1.67
N HIS A 178 -10.13 13.10 -0.93
CA HIS A 178 -9.27 14.28 -0.85
C HIS A 178 -7.97 14.05 -1.63
N ILE A 179 -7.58 15.00 -2.47
CA ILE A 179 -6.31 14.94 -3.20
C ILE A 179 -5.45 16.17 -2.89
N TYR A 180 -4.14 15.95 -2.78
CA TYR A 180 -3.16 16.93 -2.35
C TYR A 180 -2.08 17.10 -3.43
N GLY A 181 -1.66 18.33 -3.69
CA GLY A 181 -0.53 18.60 -4.59
C GLY A 181 -0.35 20.09 -4.86
N ILE A 182 0.64 20.43 -5.68
CA ILE A 182 0.78 21.78 -6.23
C ILE A 182 -0.49 22.12 -7.01
N PRO A 183 -1.11 23.30 -6.80
CA PRO A 183 -2.37 23.68 -7.42
C PRO A 183 -2.20 24.14 -8.87
N ASP A 184 -1.75 23.23 -9.74
CA ASP A 184 -1.61 23.42 -11.18
C ASP A 184 -2.81 22.89 -11.99
N TRP A 185 -3.85 22.42 -11.29
CA TRP A 185 -5.11 21.95 -11.85
C TRP A 185 -6.27 22.19 -10.87
N SER A 186 -7.49 22.28 -11.39
CA SER A 186 -8.71 22.32 -10.60
C SER A 186 -9.75 21.37 -11.16
N PRO A 187 -10.50 20.65 -10.31
CA PRO A 187 -11.49 19.70 -10.76
C PRO A 187 -12.67 20.41 -11.45
N PRO A 188 -13.38 19.73 -12.37
CA PRO A 188 -14.65 20.21 -12.88
C PRO A 188 -15.66 20.46 -11.74
N THR A 189 -16.56 21.42 -11.90
CA THR A 189 -17.52 21.86 -10.86
C THR A 189 -18.42 20.74 -10.32
N ASN A 190 -18.63 19.66 -11.08
CA ASN A 190 -19.44 18.50 -10.70
C ASN A 190 -18.60 17.31 -10.18
N SER A 191 -17.36 17.54 -9.79
CA SER A 191 -16.50 16.52 -9.20
C SER A 191 -16.80 16.34 -7.71
N ASN A 192 -16.80 15.10 -7.24
CA ASN A 192 -16.86 14.76 -5.82
C ASN A 192 -15.47 14.74 -5.15
N LEU A 193 -14.45 15.30 -5.82
CA LEU A 193 -13.09 15.40 -5.30
C LEU A 193 -12.92 16.69 -4.50
N VAL A 194 -12.29 16.59 -3.33
CA VAL A 194 -11.84 17.74 -2.53
C VAL A 194 -10.35 17.96 -2.79
N THR A 195 -9.98 19.11 -3.35
CA THR A 195 -8.57 19.41 -3.65
C THR A 195 -7.94 20.30 -2.60
N HIS A 196 -6.71 19.97 -2.22
CA HIS A 196 -5.86 20.72 -1.30
C HIS A 196 -4.58 21.10 -2.01
N GLY A 197 -4.30 22.40 -2.04
CA GLY A 197 -3.23 22.99 -2.82
C GLY A 197 -2.18 23.66 -1.94
N GLY A 198 -0.91 23.31 -2.11
CA GLY A 198 0.19 23.92 -1.35
C GLY A 198 1.55 23.84 -2.04
N TYR A 199 2.52 24.50 -1.42
CA TYR A 199 3.89 24.67 -1.93
C TYR A 199 4.94 24.44 -0.84
N THR A 200 4.64 23.62 0.16
CA THR A 200 5.62 23.18 1.16
C THR A 200 6.20 21.84 0.77
N ASP A 201 7.33 21.44 1.38
CA ASP A 201 7.98 20.15 1.12
C ASP A 201 7.02 18.97 1.33
N ASP A 202 6.08 19.06 2.28
CA ASP A 202 5.03 18.05 2.46
C ASP A 202 4.16 17.87 1.20
N PHE A 203 3.98 18.88 0.34
CA PHE A 203 3.31 18.74 -0.96
C PHE A 203 4.25 18.28 -2.06
N TYR A 204 5.53 18.66 -2.03
CA TYR A 204 6.49 18.33 -3.08
C TYR A 204 7.00 16.90 -2.97
N ASP A 205 7.33 16.48 -1.76
CA ASP A 205 8.21 15.34 -1.52
C ASP A 205 7.47 14.18 -0.85
N SER A 206 6.14 14.26 -0.70
CA SER A 206 5.35 13.17 -0.11
C SER A 206 4.56 12.35 -1.13
N TRP A 207 4.51 11.05 -0.87
CA TRP A 207 3.61 10.08 -1.45
C TRP A 207 2.86 9.43 -0.30
N PHE A 208 1.60 9.81 -0.12
CA PHE A 208 0.74 9.16 0.85
C PHE A 208 -0.59 8.76 0.23
N VAL A 209 -1.13 7.66 0.74
CA VAL A 209 -2.51 7.24 0.52
C VAL A 209 -3.03 6.75 1.85
N VAL A 210 -4.02 7.45 2.41
CA VAL A 210 -4.54 7.21 3.75
C VAL A 210 -6.03 6.99 3.68
N TYR A 211 -6.48 5.81 4.10
CA TYR A 211 -7.88 5.51 4.30
C TYR A 211 -8.20 5.48 5.80
N THR A 212 -9.28 6.17 6.16
CA THR A 212 -9.89 6.11 7.49
C THR A 212 -11.36 5.73 7.33
N PRO A 213 -11.86 4.73 8.07
CA PRO A 213 -13.29 4.46 8.13
C PRO A 213 -14.02 5.68 8.72
N PRO A 214 -15.36 5.75 8.59
CA PRO A 214 -16.13 6.74 9.32
C PRO A 214 -15.77 6.72 10.81
N GLU A 215 -15.70 7.88 11.45
CA GLU A 215 -15.67 7.91 12.91
C GLU A 215 -16.98 7.26 13.38
N ASP A 216 -16.88 6.11 14.05
CA ASP A 216 -18.04 5.52 14.71
C ASP A 216 -18.64 6.59 15.64
N GLU A 217 -19.86 7.05 15.35
CA GLU A 217 -20.76 7.45 16.41
C GLU A 217 -21.03 6.16 17.19
N SER A 218 -20.13 5.85 18.12
CA SER A 218 -20.07 4.61 18.90
C SER A 218 -21.46 4.10 19.26
N VAL A 219 -21.98 3.16 18.46
CA VAL A 219 -23.00 2.25 18.95
C VAL A 219 -22.18 1.17 19.61
N GLU A 220 -22.18 1.18 20.94
CA GLU A 220 -21.65 0.09 21.75
C GLU A 220 -22.20 -1.23 21.19
N ALA A 221 -21.38 -1.96 20.44
CA ALA A 221 -21.72 -3.29 20.02
C ALA A 221 -21.68 -4.15 21.29
N GLU A 222 -22.87 -4.42 21.84
CA GLU A 222 -23.08 -5.42 22.88
C GLU A 222 -22.32 -6.70 22.52
N PRO A 223 -21.58 -7.32 23.45
CA PRO A 223 -20.83 -8.53 23.18
C PRO A 223 -21.79 -9.71 23.04
N GLY A 224 -22.34 -9.89 21.83
CA GLY A 224 -23.29 -10.92 21.48
C GLY A 224 -22.78 -11.81 20.35
N ASP A 225 -22.18 -12.94 20.74
CA ASP A 225 -22.17 -14.23 20.05
C ASP A 225 -21.85 -14.23 18.53
N ARG A 226 -20.56 -14.31 18.20
CA ARG A 226 -20.09 -14.77 16.87
C ARG A 226 -19.48 -16.16 17.01
N THR A 227 -20.32 -17.17 17.19
CA THR A 227 -19.96 -18.56 16.90
C THR A 227 -20.70 -19.05 15.66
N ALA A 228 -20.04 -19.03 14.50
CA ALA A 228 -20.34 -19.94 13.40
C ALA A 228 -19.19 -19.92 12.38
N ALA A 229 -18.62 -21.11 12.16
CA ALA A 229 -17.52 -21.37 11.26
C ALA A 229 -17.86 -21.06 9.78
N SER A 230 -16.91 -20.44 9.09
CA SER A 230 -16.79 -20.53 7.63
C SER A 230 -15.30 -20.39 7.28
N ASP A 231 -14.75 -21.45 6.68
CA ASP A 231 -13.49 -21.51 5.91
C ASP A 231 -12.68 -20.19 5.86
N GLU A 232 -11.88 -19.96 6.89
CA GLU A 232 -11.05 -18.76 7.00
C GLU A 232 -9.83 -18.93 6.08
N ARG A 233 -9.90 -18.32 4.88
CA ARG A 233 -8.67 -17.83 4.26
C ARG A 233 -8.13 -16.76 5.21
N LEU A 234 -6.89 -16.91 5.66
CA LEU A 234 -6.15 -15.96 6.51
C LEU A 234 -5.95 -14.55 5.88
N ASP A 235 -6.73 -14.20 4.85
CA ASP A 235 -6.44 -13.15 3.86
C ASP A 235 -7.45 -11.99 3.83
N ASP A 236 -8.58 -12.06 4.56
CA ASP A 236 -9.58 -10.98 4.52
C ASP A 236 -9.26 -9.89 5.55
N VAL A 237 -8.55 -8.85 5.10
CA VAL A 237 -8.51 -7.54 5.77
C VAL A 237 -9.95 -7.05 5.93
N GLU A 238 -10.36 -6.74 7.16
CA GLU A 238 -11.72 -6.28 7.43
C GLU A 238 -12.03 -5.02 6.60
N PRO A 239 -13.20 -4.92 5.94
CA PRO A 239 -13.51 -3.86 4.99
C PRO A 239 -13.42 -2.44 5.56
N ASP A 240 -13.38 -2.29 6.89
CA ASP A 240 -13.34 -1.02 7.59
C ASP A 240 -12.00 -0.76 8.32
N GLN A 241 -10.95 -1.54 8.02
CA GLN A 241 -9.65 -1.36 8.68
C GLN A 241 -8.96 -0.07 8.19
N PRO A 242 -8.53 0.84 9.08
CA PRO A 242 -7.74 2.01 8.69
C PRO A 242 -6.38 1.58 8.15
N VAL A 243 -5.90 2.27 7.11
CA VAL A 243 -4.61 1.97 6.49
C VAL A 243 -3.96 3.25 5.96
N ALA A 244 -2.65 3.37 6.14
CA ALA A 244 -1.86 4.48 5.62
C ALA A 244 -0.61 3.96 4.92
N LEU A 245 -0.38 4.39 3.68
CA LEU A 245 0.93 4.43 3.04
C LEU A 245 1.51 5.83 3.24
N LEU A 246 2.73 5.91 3.74
CA LEU A 246 3.51 7.15 3.81
C LEU A 246 4.92 6.90 3.28
N ALA A 247 5.31 7.62 2.25
CA ALA A 247 6.67 7.65 1.73
C ALA A 247 7.09 9.08 1.43
N LEU A 248 8.35 9.42 1.71
CA LEU A 248 8.93 10.72 1.45
C LEU A 248 10.17 10.59 0.57
N GLU A 249 10.32 11.53 -0.36
CA GLU A 249 11.52 11.67 -1.17
C GLU A 249 12.63 12.35 -0.35
N THR A 250 13.49 11.55 0.29
CA THR A 250 14.55 12.05 1.20
C THR A 250 15.78 12.55 0.44
N GLU A 251 16.01 11.99 -0.75
CA GLU A 251 16.99 12.45 -1.74
C GLU A 251 16.36 12.39 -3.13
N PRO A 252 16.90 13.09 -4.15
CA PRO A 252 16.36 13.00 -5.50
C PRO A 252 16.23 11.54 -5.96
N LYS A 253 14.97 11.12 -6.16
CA LYS A 253 14.59 9.77 -6.60
C LYS A 253 14.85 8.65 -5.59
N ARG A 254 15.10 8.97 -4.31
CA ARG A 254 15.10 7.99 -3.21
C ARG A 254 13.93 8.24 -2.29
N TRP A 255 13.22 7.17 -1.95
CA TRP A 255 11.97 7.22 -1.22
C TRP A 255 12.07 6.35 0.01
N GLU A 256 11.83 6.93 1.18
CA GLU A 256 11.77 6.22 2.45
C GLU A 256 10.34 6.22 2.96
N GLY A 257 9.86 5.08 3.45
CA GLY A 257 8.47 4.99 3.87
C GLY A 257 8.09 3.63 4.42
N TYR A 258 6.80 3.48 4.65
CA TYR A 258 6.15 2.25 5.08
C TYR A 258 4.65 2.34 4.75
N TRP A 259 3.94 1.24 4.90
CA TRP A 259 2.49 1.27 5.12
C TRP A 259 2.16 0.58 6.43
N THR A 260 1.03 0.96 7.03
CA THR A 260 0.62 0.49 8.34
C THR A 260 -0.88 0.35 8.41
N PHE A 261 -1.34 -0.66 9.13
CA PHE A 261 -2.74 -0.81 9.53
C PHE A 261 -2.98 -0.42 11.00
N ARG A 262 -1.97 0.08 11.71
CA ARG A 262 -2.07 0.45 13.14
C ARG A 262 -3.00 1.65 13.32
N PRO A 263 -4.20 1.48 13.93
CA PRO A 263 -5.21 2.54 13.94
C PRO A 263 -4.75 3.86 14.55
N SER A 264 -3.93 3.80 15.61
CA SER A 264 -3.39 5.01 16.26
C SER A 264 -2.45 5.78 15.33
N LEU A 265 -1.56 5.09 14.61
CA LEU A 265 -0.59 5.72 13.72
C LEU A 265 -1.29 6.27 12.46
N VAL A 266 -2.24 5.52 11.90
CA VAL A 266 -3.09 6.01 10.80
C VAL A 266 -3.84 7.28 11.23
N SER A 267 -4.44 7.29 12.42
CA SER A 267 -5.15 8.46 12.96
C SER A 267 -4.23 9.68 13.17
N ASP A 268 -3.00 9.45 13.64
CA ASP A 268 -2.04 10.54 13.85
C ASP A 268 -1.55 11.15 12.54
N ILE A 269 -1.28 10.32 11.51
CA ILE A 269 -0.95 10.77 10.16
C ILE A 269 -2.13 11.54 9.54
N ASP A 270 -3.35 11.00 9.64
CA ASP A 270 -4.56 11.64 9.10
C ASP A 270 -4.82 13.02 9.74
N ARG A 271 -4.66 13.10 11.07
CA ARG A 271 -4.80 14.33 11.83
C ARG A 271 -3.72 15.35 11.47
N TYR A 272 -2.50 14.90 11.18
CA TYR A 272 -1.45 15.79 10.70
C TYR A 272 -1.81 16.37 9.33
N ILE A 273 -2.14 15.52 8.35
CA ILE A 273 -2.47 15.94 6.99
C ILE A 273 -3.64 16.92 7.01
N SER A 274 -4.73 16.59 7.69
CA SER A 274 -5.94 17.44 7.73
C SER A 274 -5.76 18.81 8.37
N ARG A 275 -4.74 19.01 9.21
CA ARG A 275 -4.49 20.29 9.91
C ARG A 275 -3.45 21.15 9.23
N ASN A 276 -2.53 20.55 8.48
CA ASN A 276 -1.33 21.23 7.98
C ASN A 276 -1.26 21.27 6.44
N MET A 277 -2.08 20.48 5.75
CA MET A 277 -2.13 20.37 4.29
C MET A 277 -3.54 20.64 3.77
#